data_AF-A0AA95MW93-F1
#
_entry.id   AF-A0AA95MW93-F1
#
_cell.length_a   1.000
_cell.length_b   1.000
_cell.length_c   1.000
_cell.angle_alpha   90.00
_cell.angle_beta   90.00
_cell.angle_gamma   90.00
#
_symmetry.space_group_name_H-M   'P 1'
#
loop_
_entity.id
_entity.type
_entity.pdbx_description
1 polymer ?
#
loop_
_entity_poly.entity_id
_entity_poly.type
_entity_poly.pdbx_seq_one_letter_code
_entity_poly.pdbx_strand_id
1 'polypeptide(L)'
;MFIESICPKCGEINNVEHSGEKILLVTCKNKHFYDHVVTPYSRTAELKNDKRIKLEEMIVEKKFHRMSDKTTICLLIFENGYEVEGRSTVRDKSDFRLVIGKDKAYEQALKNAMVALGAYLK
;
A
#
# COMPACT_ATOMS: atom_id res chain seq x y z
N MET A 1 -4.05 3.75 18.27
CA MET A 1 -3.84 2.62 17.34
C MET A 1 -2.95 3.08 16.19
N PHE A 2 -2.12 2.21 15.62
CA PHE A 2 -1.27 2.57 14.49
C PHE A 2 -1.85 2.05 13.17
N ILE A 3 -1.77 2.89 12.13
CA ILE A 3 -2.14 2.52 10.76
C ILE A 3 -1.04 2.94 9.80
N GLU A 4 -0.92 2.19 8.71
CA GLU A 4 -0.07 2.56 7.61
C GLU A 4 -0.85 3.46 6.63
N SER A 5 -0.21 4.54 6.19
CA SER A 5 -0.76 5.50 5.25
C SER A 5 0.20 5.70 4.08
N ILE A 6 -0.27 5.43 2.86
CA ILE A 6 0.51 5.65 1.64
C ILE A 6 0.27 7.07 1.12
N CYS A 7 1.37 7.81 0.94
CA CYS A 7 1.30 9.14 0.36
C CYS A 7 0.76 9.06 -1.08
N PRO A 8 -0.33 9.78 -1.42
CA PRO A 8 -0.91 9.74 -2.76
C PRO A 8 0.01 10.39 -3.80
N LYS A 9 0.93 11.26 -3.40
CA LYS A 9 1.87 11.93 -4.31
C LYS A 9 3.09 11.06 -4.62
N CYS A 10 3.81 10.60 -3.60
CA CYS A 10 5.09 9.92 -3.79
C CYS A 10 5.11 8.42 -3.45
N GLY A 11 4.03 7.84 -2.91
CA GLY A 11 3.98 6.41 -2.57
C GLY A 11 4.67 6.02 -1.25
N GLU A 12 5.27 6.97 -0.53
CA GLU A 12 5.92 6.73 0.77
C GLU A 12 4.90 6.18 1.80
N ILE A 13 5.28 5.11 2.50
CA ILE A 13 4.49 4.53 3.59
C ILE A 13 4.84 5.24 4.90
N ASN A 14 3.82 5.69 5.62
CA ASN A 14 3.95 6.39 6.90
C ASN A 14 3.16 5.63 7.96
N ASN A 15 3.74 5.44 9.14
CA ASN A 15 3.04 4.92 10.31
C ASN A 15 2.43 6.09 11.07
N VAL A 16 1.11 6.10 11.20
CA VAL A 16 0.36 7.20 11.81
C VAL A 16 -0.44 6.66 12.98
N GLU A 17 -0.40 7.38 14.10
CA GLU A 17 -1.24 7.09 15.26
C GLU A 17 -2.61 7.73 15.11
N HIS A 18 -3.66 7.00 15.50
CA HIS A 18 -5.04 7.49 15.54
C HIS A 18 -5.77 7.02 16.79
N SER A 19 -6.72 7.84 17.26
CA SER A 19 -7.53 7.64 18.46
C SER A 19 -9.02 7.41 18.16
N GLY A 20 -9.37 7.20 16.89
CA GLY A 20 -10.74 6.89 16.44
C GLY A 20 -11.29 7.86 15.38
N GLU A 21 -10.46 8.77 14.89
CA GLU A 21 -10.78 9.70 13.83
C GLU A 21 -11.10 8.96 12.53
N LYS A 22 -12.06 9.47 11.76
CA LYS A 22 -12.38 8.93 10.41
C LYS A 22 -11.41 9.42 9.34
N ILE A 23 -10.80 10.59 9.55
CA ILE A 23 -9.86 11.23 8.63
C ILE A 23 -8.70 11.78 9.45
N LEU A 24 -7.47 11.53 8.99
CA LEU A 24 -6.24 12.04 9.58
C LEU A 24 -5.51 12.92 8.57
N LEU A 25 -4.96 14.04 9.04
CA LEU A 25 -4.06 14.85 8.24
C LEU A 25 -2.64 14.28 8.39
N VAL A 26 -2.05 13.80 7.30
CA VAL A 26 -0.74 13.13 7.32
C VAL A 26 0.29 13.94 6.54
N THR A 27 1.48 14.09 7.13
CA THR A 27 2.66 14.64 6.46
C THR A 27 3.64 13.51 6.18
N CYS A 28 3.96 13.22 4.91
CA CYS A 28 4.97 12.21 4.60
C CYS A 28 6.39 12.73 4.84
N LYS A 29 7.39 11.84 4.91
CA LYS A 29 8.82 12.22 5.02
C LYS A 29 9.30 13.18 3.92
N ASN A 30 8.72 13.07 2.72
CA ASN A 30 8.97 13.98 1.59
C ASN A 30 8.17 15.30 1.65
N LYS A 31 7.63 15.68 2.82
CA LYS A 31 6.91 16.94 3.09
C LYS A 31 5.61 17.16 2.29
N HIS A 32 4.96 16.10 1.81
CA HIS A 32 3.63 16.18 1.22
C HIS A 32 2.54 16.05 2.29
N PHE A 33 1.55 16.94 2.24
CA PHE A 33 0.34 16.90 3.07
C PHE A 33 -0.80 16.22 2.32
N TYR A 34 -1.55 15.36 3.01
CA TYR A 34 -2.71 14.68 2.44
C TYR A 34 -3.65 14.14 3.52
N ASP A 35 -4.92 13.98 3.16
CA ASP A 35 -5.93 13.34 4.00
C ASP A 35 -5.84 11.82 3.87
N HIS A 36 -5.71 11.14 5.00
CA HIS A 36 -5.84 9.70 5.11
C HIS A 36 -7.22 9.36 5.64
N VAL A 37 -7.99 8.57 4.88
CA VAL A 37 -9.27 8.03 5.34
C VAL A 37 -8.98 6.78 6.16
N VAL A 38 -9.24 6.84 7.46
CA VAL A 38 -9.05 5.71 8.37
C VAL A 38 -10.10 4.66 8.02
N THR A 39 -9.64 3.53 7.50
CA THR A 39 -10.49 2.37 7.24
C THR A 39 -10.25 1.32 8.33
N PRO A 40 -11.30 0.63 8.81
CA PRO A 40 -11.17 -0.36 9.90
C PRO A 40 -10.28 -1.56 9.53
N TYR A 41 -10.04 -1.78 8.23
CA TYR A 41 -9.07 -2.75 7.73
C TYR A 41 -7.66 -2.14 7.78
N SER A 42 -7.15 -1.92 9.00
CA SER A 42 -5.74 -1.60 9.20
C SER A 42 -4.90 -2.78 8.74
N ARG A 43 -3.95 -2.53 7.81
CA ARG A 43 -2.95 -3.50 7.34
C ARG A 43 -2.24 -4.23 8.49
N THR A 44 -2.19 -3.62 9.68
CA THR A 44 -1.57 -4.17 10.89
C THR A 44 -2.24 -5.44 11.44
N ALA A 45 -3.50 -5.74 11.12
CA ALA A 45 -4.21 -6.88 11.71
C ALA A 45 -3.64 -8.25 11.31
N GLU A 46 -2.91 -8.34 10.18
CA GLU A 46 -2.29 -9.60 9.71
C GLU A 46 -0.75 -9.53 9.65
N LEU A 47 -0.13 -8.49 10.23
CA LEU A 47 1.24 -8.06 9.92
C LEU A 47 2.27 -8.40 11.01
N LYS A 48 2.33 -9.68 11.41
CA LYS A 48 3.46 -10.23 12.20
C LYS A 48 3.95 -11.54 11.58
N ASN A 49 4.24 -11.53 10.29
CA ASN A 49 4.93 -12.63 9.64
C ASN A 49 6.31 -12.14 9.21
N ASP A 50 7.38 -12.67 9.79
CA ASP A 50 8.77 -12.32 9.45
C ASP A 50 9.05 -12.41 7.94
N LYS A 51 8.33 -13.30 7.24
CA LYS A 51 8.39 -13.40 5.78
C LYS A 51 7.92 -12.13 5.08
N ARG A 52 6.88 -11.47 5.58
CA ARG A 52 6.40 -10.22 4.99
C ARG A 52 7.41 -9.10 5.18
N ILE A 53 8.04 -9.00 6.36
CA ILE A 53 9.10 -8.02 6.61
C ILE A 53 10.24 -8.22 5.62
N LYS A 54 10.77 -9.45 5.51
CA LYS A 54 11.82 -9.80 4.55
C LYS A 54 11.42 -9.49 3.11
N LEU A 55 10.18 -9.80 2.72
CA LEU A 55 9.69 -9.48 1.38
C LEU A 55 9.68 -7.97 1.13
N GLU A 56 9.19 -7.18 2.09
CA GLU A 56 9.12 -5.73 1.96
C GLU A 56 10.51 -5.07 1.93
N GLU A 57 11.50 -5.64 2.61
CA GLU A 57 12.91 -5.22 2.55
C GLU A 57 13.54 -5.45 1.15
N MET A 58 13.11 -6.48 0.44
CA MET A 58 13.60 -6.78 -0.92
C MET A 58 13.02 -5.83 -1.99
N ILE A 59 12.02 -5.00 -1.67
CA ILE A 59 11.40 -4.08 -2.64
C ILE A 59 12.29 -2.87 -2.84
N VAL A 60 12.84 -2.72 -4.04
CA VAL A 60 13.69 -1.58 -4.41
C VAL A 60 12.89 -0.42 -5.01
N GLU A 61 11.76 -0.69 -5.66
CA GLU A 61 10.93 0.36 -6.26
C GLU A 61 9.44 0.01 -6.22
N LYS A 62 8.61 1.04 -6.04
CA LYS A 62 7.14 0.96 -6.03
C LYS A 62 6.59 1.97 -7.01
N LYS A 63 5.94 1.50 -8.09
CA LYS A 63 5.28 2.37 -9.07
C LYS A 63 3.77 2.26 -8.94
N PHE A 64 3.10 3.40 -9.00
CA PHE A 64 1.64 3.45 -8.99
C PHE A 64 1.14 4.06 -10.29
N HIS A 65 0.33 3.28 -11.01
CA HIS A 65 -0.24 3.70 -12.27
C HIS A 65 -1.76 3.74 -12.16
N ARG A 66 -2.36 4.80 -12.71
CA ARG A 66 -3.80 4.86 -12.88
C ARG A 66 -4.14 4.24 -14.24
N MET A 67 -4.82 3.09 -14.22
CA MET A 67 -5.21 2.38 -15.45
C MET A 67 -6.54 2.89 -16.01
N SER A 68 -7.44 3.33 -15.12
CA SER A 68 -8.74 3.90 -15.50
C SER A 68 -9.18 4.94 -14.46
N ASP A 69 -10.35 5.53 -14.65
CA ASP A 69 -10.92 6.43 -13.67
C ASP A 69 -11.32 5.72 -12.35
N LYS A 70 -11.39 4.39 -12.35
CA LYS A 70 -11.74 3.55 -11.19
C LYS A 70 -10.61 2.62 -10.71
N THR A 71 -9.54 2.46 -11.49
CA THR A 71 -8.52 1.42 -11.27
C THR A 71 -7.13 2.00 -11.03
N THR A 72 -6.51 1.53 -9.97
CA THR A 72 -5.09 1.78 -9.64
C THR A 72 -4.32 0.47 -9.68
N ILE A 73 -3.16 0.49 -10.31
CA ILE A 73 -2.17 -0.59 -10.32
C ILE A 73 -0.99 -0.19 -9.45
N CYS A 74 -0.47 -1.12 -8.66
CA CYS A 74 0.80 -1.03 -7.98
C CYS A 74 1.75 -2.06 -8.59
N LEU A 75 2.93 -1.62 -9.03
CA LEU A 75 4.02 -2.48 -9.48
C LEU A 75 5.11 -2.45 -8.41
N LEU A 76 5.44 -3.62 -7.88
CA LEU A 76 6.56 -3.84 -6.97
C LEU A 76 7.74 -4.40 -7.76
N ILE A 77 8.88 -3.74 -7.66
CA ILE A 77 10.13 -4.19 -8.27
C ILE A 77 11.06 -4.61 -7.14
N PHE A 78 11.52 -5.86 -7.21
CA PHE A 78 12.38 -6.47 -6.21
C PHE A 78 13.86 -6.40 -6.60
N GLU A 79 14.77 -6.49 -5.63
CA GLU A 79 16.22 -6.42 -5.85
C GLU A 79 16.76 -7.47 -6.84
N ASN A 80 16.07 -8.60 -6.98
CA ASN A 80 16.39 -9.66 -7.93
C ASN A 80 15.86 -9.40 -9.36
N GLY A 81 15.29 -8.21 -9.61
CA GLY A 81 14.68 -7.84 -10.88
C GLY A 81 13.30 -8.47 -11.14
N TYR A 82 12.75 -9.22 -10.17
CA TYR A 82 11.39 -9.73 -10.28
C TYR A 82 10.37 -8.60 -10.10
N GLU A 83 9.28 -8.67 -10.85
CA GLU A 83 8.21 -7.67 -10.80
C GLU A 83 6.89 -8.34 -10.45
N VAL A 84 6.13 -7.72 -9.53
CA VAL A 84 4.79 -8.17 -9.14
C VAL A 84 3.82 -7.02 -9.18
N GLU A 85 2.69 -7.23 -9.84
CA GLU A 85 1.60 -6.26 -9.85
C GLU A 85 0.45 -6.62 -8.90
N GLY A 86 -0.19 -5.58 -8.39
CA GLY A 86 -1.45 -5.65 -7.66
C GLY A 86 -2.39 -4.56 -8.15
N ARG A 87 -3.70 -4.78 -7.99
CA ARG A 87 -4.73 -3.92 -8.54
C ARG A 87 -5.79 -3.61 -7.51
N SER A 88 -6.31 -2.40 -7.57
CA SER A 88 -7.49 -1.96 -6.82
C SER A 88 -8.47 -1.30 -7.79
N THR A 89 -9.72 -1.75 -7.76
CA THR A 89 -10.80 -1.20 -8.59
C THR A 89 -12.03 -0.98 -7.72
N VAL A 90 -12.61 0.21 -7.80
CA VAL A 90 -13.91 0.51 -7.18
C VAL A 90 -15.06 0.24 -8.16
N ARG A 91 -16.22 -0.16 -7.64
CA ARG A 91 -17.44 -0.35 -8.45
C ARG A 91 -17.91 0.97 -9.04
N ASP A 92 -18.03 1.99 -8.18
CA ASP A 92 -18.50 3.32 -8.54
C ASP A 92 -17.36 4.34 -8.53
N LYS A 93 -17.34 5.21 -9.54
CA LYS A 93 -16.27 6.21 -9.71
C LYS A 93 -16.25 7.23 -8.58
N SER A 94 -17.43 7.56 -8.03
CA SER A 94 -17.58 8.47 -6.88
C SER A 94 -16.79 8.01 -5.66
N ASP A 95 -16.62 6.70 -5.53
CA ASP A 95 -15.97 6.06 -4.39
C ASP A 95 -14.46 5.98 -4.58
N PHE A 96 -13.96 6.37 -5.76
CA PHE A 96 -12.54 6.39 -6.03
C PHE A 96 -11.85 7.42 -5.14
N ARG A 97 -11.04 6.92 -4.22
CA ARG A 97 -10.10 7.70 -3.42
C ARG A 97 -8.70 7.21 -3.78
N LEU A 98 -7.86 8.10 -4.30
CA LEU A 98 -6.51 7.75 -4.76
C LEU A 98 -5.68 7.06 -3.66
N VAL A 99 -5.78 7.55 -2.43
CA VAL A 99 -5.09 6.98 -1.25
C VAL A 99 -5.53 5.53 -1.04
N ILE A 100 -6.84 5.25 -1.01
CA ILE A 100 -7.40 3.91 -0.83
C ILE A 100 -7.04 3.00 -2.01
N GLY A 101 -7.10 3.53 -3.24
CA GLY A 101 -6.74 2.79 -4.44
C GLY A 101 -5.28 2.34 -4.44
N LYS A 102 -4.35 3.25 -4.11
CA LYS A 102 -2.92 2.91 -3.99
C LYS A 102 -2.69 1.91 -2.87
N ASP A 103 -3.33 2.12 -1.73
CA ASP A 103 -3.21 1.23 -0.58
C ASP A 103 -3.63 -0.21 -0.91
N LYS A 104 -4.84 -0.39 -1.43
CA LYS A 104 -5.36 -1.71 -1.78
C LYS A 104 -4.60 -2.37 -2.92
N ALA A 105 -4.09 -1.60 -3.88
CA ALA A 105 -3.26 -2.13 -4.95
C ALA A 105 -1.91 -2.65 -4.41
N TYR A 106 -1.29 -1.93 -3.47
CA TYR A 106 -0.07 -2.36 -2.79
C TYR A 106 -0.30 -3.63 -1.96
N GLU A 107 -1.38 -3.67 -1.18
CA GLU A 107 -1.74 -4.85 -0.37
C GLU A 107 -1.93 -6.10 -1.25
N GLN A 108 -2.61 -5.95 -2.40
CA GLN A 108 -2.77 -7.04 -3.35
C GLN A 108 -1.44 -7.47 -3.97
N ALA A 109 -0.57 -6.53 -4.31
CA ALA A 109 0.75 -6.83 -4.89
C ALA A 109 1.61 -7.60 -3.89
N LEU A 110 1.59 -7.23 -2.60
CA LEU A 110 2.29 -7.96 -1.55
C LEU A 110 1.76 -9.39 -1.36
N LYS A 111 0.43 -9.58 -1.40
CA LYS A 111 -0.17 -10.92 -1.33
C LYS A 111 0.31 -11.79 -2.49
N ASN A 112 0.30 -11.25 -3.71
CA ASN A 112 0.79 -11.93 -4.91
C ASN A 112 2.28 -12.27 -4.79
N ALA A 113 3.09 -11.32 -4.30
CA ALA A 113 4.51 -11.51 -4.08
C ALA A 113 4.80 -12.56 -3.00
N MET A 114 3.96 -12.64 -1.96
CA MET A 114 4.10 -13.69 -0.95
C MET A 114 3.82 -15.08 -1.49
N VAL A 115 2.86 -15.21 -2.41
CA VAL A 115 2.61 -16.49 -3.10
C VAL A 115 3.78 -16.85 -4.02
N ALA A 116 4.33 -15.89 -4.77
CA ALA A 116 5.39 -16.12 -5.74
C ALA A 116 6.77 -16.36 -5.08
N LEU A 117 7.12 -15.54 -4.09
CA LEU A 117 8.45 -15.48 -3.49
C LEU A 117 8.51 -16.10 -2.08
N GLY A 118 7.38 -16.34 -1.43
CA GLY A 118 7.34 -16.79 -0.02
C GLY A 118 8.00 -18.13 0.26
N ALA A 119 8.16 -18.98 -0.77
CA ALA A 119 8.93 -20.23 -0.68
C ALA A 119 10.45 -19.99 -0.57
N TYR A 120 10.94 -18.86 -1.10
CA TYR A 120 12.35 -18.46 -1.06
C TYR A 120 12.70 -17.67 0.20
N LEU A 121 11.69 -17.19 0.93
CA LEU A 121 11.84 -16.50 2.21
C LEU A 121 11.92 -17.53 3.34
N LYS A 122 13.17 -17.89 3.69
CA LYS A 122 13.51 -18.74 4.85
C LYS A 122 13.35 -17.96 6.14
#